data_AF-A0A2G9MCP4-F1
#
_entry.id   AF-A0A2G9MCP4-F1
#
_cell.length_a   1.000
_cell.length_b   1.000
_cell.length_c   1.000
_cell.angle_alpha   90.00
_cell.angle_beta   90.00
_cell.angle_gamma   90.00
#
_symmetry.space_group_name_H-M   'P 1'
#
loop_
_entity.id
_entity.type
_entity.pdbx_description
1 polymer ?
#
loop_
_entity_poly.entity_id
_entity_poly.type
_entity_poly.pdbx_seq_one_letter_code
_entity_poly.pdbx_strand_id
1 'polypeptide(L)'
;MEIGFAHVLNQKVFLLNPIPEIPYYKSEIEAVKPVILNGDLSKISEEIKLGTYKHFKRNSYEVIEIGRHSETLEEFVVYKALYGERDVWVRPKTMFLEKVSIDGKEVPRFEFIG
;
A
#
# COMPACT_ATOMS: atom_id res chain seq x y z
N MET A 1 -21.90 8.40 2.20
CA MET A 1 -21.62 7.03 1.73
C MET A 1 -21.69 6.14 2.96
N GLU A 2 -22.61 5.18 3.03
CA GLU A 2 -22.66 4.26 4.16
C GLU A 2 -21.41 3.37 4.12
N ILE A 3 -20.81 3.10 5.28
CA ILE A 3 -19.59 2.30 5.42
C ILE A 3 -19.70 0.92 4.74
N GLY A 4 -20.92 0.36 4.67
CA GLY A 4 -21.19 -0.87 3.93
C GLY A 4 -20.88 -0.81 2.42
N PHE A 5 -21.06 0.34 1.77
CA PHE A 5 -20.71 0.49 0.35
C PHE A 5 -19.21 0.46 0.10
N ALA A 6 -18.40 1.04 1.00
CA ALA A 6 -16.95 1.00 0.88
C ALA A 6 -16.43 -0.45 0.88
N HIS A 7 -17.02 -1.32 1.69
CA HIS A 7 -16.69 -2.74 1.72
C HIS A 7 -17.01 -3.45 0.39
N VAL A 8 -18.21 -3.20 -0.18
CA VAL A 8 -18.61 -3.75 -1.49
C VAL A 8 -17.70 -3.28 -2.62
N LEU A 9 -17.22 -2.03 -2.55
CA LEU A 9 -16.31 -1.44 -3.53
C LEU A 9 -14.82 -1.76 -3.26
N ASN A 10 -14.52 -2.61 -2.28
CA ASN A 10 -13.16 -2.97 -1.87
C ASN A 10 -12.28 -1.73 -1.53
N GLN A 11 -12.90 -0.67 -1.02
CA GLN A 11 -12.24 0.54 -0.57
C GLN A 11 -11.74 0.37 0.86
N LYS A 12 -10.50 0.81 1.12
CA LYS A 12 -9.91 0.79 2.46
C LYS A 12 -10.61 1.84 3.34
N VAL A 13 -11.18 1.41 4.45
CA VAL A 13 -11.82 2.31 5.43
C VAL A 13 -10.80 2.66 6.51
N PHE A 14 -10.64 3.95 6.81
CA PHE A 14 -9.77 4.44 7.86
C PHE A 14 -10.59 5.13 8.95
N LEU A 15 -10.32 4.83 10.21
CA LEU A 15 -10.93 5.51 11.36
C LEU A 15 -9.87 6.32 12.09
N LEU A 16 -10.11 7.62 12.26
CA LEU A 16 -9.19 8.49 12.99
C LEU A 16 -9.04 8.06 14.45
N ASN A 17 -10.14 7.65 15.08
CA ASN A 17 -10.21 7.25 16.48
C ASN A 17 -10.60 5.76 16.61
N PRO A 18 -10.37 5.13 17.78
CA PRO A 18 -10.89 3.80 18.07
C PRO A 18 -12.40 3.68 17.81
N ILE A 19 -12.85 2.46 17.50
CA ILE A 19 -14.28 2.18 17.30
C ILE A 19 -15.02 2.58 18.58
N PRO A 20 -15.99 3.51 18.50
CA PRO A 20 -16.71 3.96 19.69
C PRO A 20 -17.60 2.83 20.22
N GLU A 21 -17.75 2.74 21.54
CA GLU A 21 -18.64 1.76 22.17
C GLU A 21 -20.10 2.22 22.07
N ILE A 22 -20.66 2.14 20.86
CA ILE A 22 -22.07 2.45 20.60
C ILE A 22 -22.81 1.14 20.39
N PRO A 23 -23.89 0.87 21.15
CA PRO A 23 -24.77 -0.26 20.90
C PRO A 23 -25.23 -0.27 19.42
N TYR A 24 -25.32 -1.47 18.83
CA TYR A 24 -25.82 -1.75 17.46
C TYR A 24 -24.90 -1.38 16.29
N TYR A 25 -24.05 -0.36 16.39
CA TYR A 25 -23.18 0.06 15.26
C TYR A 25 -21.79 -0.59 15.25
N LYS A 26 -21.33 -1.08 16.41
CA LYS A 26 -19.98 -1.67 16.54
C LYS A 26 -19.74 -2.82 15.56
N SER A 27 -20.70 -3.74 15.42
CA SER A 27 -20.60 -4.90 14.53
C SER A 27 -20.52 -4.52 13.05
N GLU A 28 -21.21 -3.46 12.63
CA GLU A 28 -21.16 -2.97 11.24
C GLU A 28 -19.79 -2.37 10.91
N ILE A 29 -19.24 -1.59 11.86
CA ILE A 29 -17.92 -0.99 11.73
C ILE A 29 -16.83 -2.08 11.77
N GLU A 30 -16.94 -3.08 12.63
CA GLU A 30 -16.00 -4.19 12.69
C GLU A 30 -16.03 -5.05 11.41
N ALA A 31 -17.20 -5.24 10.80
CA ALA A 31 -17.35 -6.03 9.58
C ALA A 31 -16.56 -5.48 8.39
N VAL A 32 -16.37 -4.16 8.31
CA VAL A 32 -15.59 -3.53 7.23
C VAL A 32 -14.08 -3.55 7.47
N LYS A 33 -13.61 -4.10 8.61
CA LYS A 33 -12.20 -4.23 8.98
C LYS A 33 -11.40 -2.93 8.77
N PRO A 34 -11.78 -1.83 9.45
CA PRO A 34 -11.16 -0.54 9.21
C PRO A 34 -9.74 -0.49 9.78
N VAL A 35 -8.90 0.35 9.18
CA VAL A 35 -7.59 0.70 9.71
C VAL A 35 -7.76 1.81 10.74
N ILE A 36 -7.47 1.53 12.02
CA ILE A 36 -7.56 2.52 13.10
C ILE A 36 -6.25 3.32 13.18
N LEU A 37 -6.35 4.63 12.97
CA LEU A 37 -5.23 5.55 12.91
C LEU A 37 -4.75 6.00 14.30
N ASN A 38 -5.64 6.04 15.30
CA ASN A 38 -5.38 6.56 16.65
C ASN A 38 -4.80 7.98 16.63
N GLY A 39 -5.44 8.89 15.89
CA GLY A 39 -5.03 10.28 15.72
C GLY A 39 -3.87 10.50 14.73
N ASP A 40 -3.23 9.43 14.26
CA ASP A 40 -2.06 9.51 13.38
C ASP A 40 -2.44 9.36 11.90
N LEU A 41 -2.64 10.50 11.23
CA LEU A 41 -2.96 10.55 9.80
C LEU A 41 -1.83 10.05 8.91
N SER A 42 -0.57 9.98 9.39
CA SER A 42 0.54 9.44 8.59
C SER A 42 0.37 7.97 8.25
N LYS A 43 -0.43 7.22 9.02
CA LYS A 43 -0.79 5.83 8.74
C LYS A 43 -1.74 5.66 7.55
N ILE A 44 -2.29 6.74 7.01
CA ILE A 44 -3.09 6.71 5.77
C ILE A 44 -2.15 6.59 4.57
N SER A 45 -0.99 7.25 4.61
CA SER A 45 -0.03 7.24 3.53
C SER A 45 0.92 6.06 3.67
N GLU A 46 0.76 5.05 2.81
CA GLU A 46 1.85 4.13 2.50
C GLU A 46 2.86 4.90 1.64
N GLU A 47 3.70 5.70 2.30
CA GLU A 47 4.78 6.44 1.66
C GLU A 47 5.85 5.46 1.18
N ILE A 48 6.11 5.52 -0.13
CA ILE A 48 7.26 4.86 -0.71
C ILE A 48 8.44 5.81 -0.54
N LYS A 49 9.47 5.32 0.15
CA LYS A 49 10.74 6.03 0.27
C LYS A 49 11.51 5.91 -1.03
N LEU A 50 12.20 6.97 -1.45
CA LEU A 50 13.22 6.85 -2.50
C LEU A 50 14.43 6.09 -1.96
N GLY A 51 15.16 5.41 -2.85
CA GLY A 51 16.33 4.61 -2.49
C GLY A 51 16.19 3.14 -2.88
N THR A 52 17.00 2.27 -2.29
CA THR A 52 17.14 0.89 -2.75
C THR A 52 16.07 -0.02 -2.18
N TYR A 53 15.49 -0.84 -3.05
CA TYR A 53 14.57 -1.92 -2.72
C TYR A 53 15.09 -3.24 -3.24
N LYS A 54 14.87 -4.30 -2.46
CA LYS A 54 15.10 -5.68 -2.88
C LYS A 54 13.78 -6.32 -3.29
N HIS A 55 13.70 -6.80 -4.52
CA HIS A 55 12.58 -7.61 -4.96
C HIS A 55 12.65 -9.01 -4.32
N PHE A 56 11.51 -9.63 -4.03
CA PHE A 56 11.47 -10.97 -3.41
C PHE A 56 12.24 -12.04 -4.22
N LYS A 57 12.37 -11.86 -5.55
CA LYS A 57 13.19 -12.70 -6.44
C LYS A 57 14.69 -12.34 -6.45
N ARG A 58 15.18 -11.63 -5.42
CA ARG A 58 16.58 -11.29 -5.10
C ARG A 58 17.21 -10.06 -5.78
N ASN A 59 16.74 -9.63 -6.94
CA ASN A 59 17.33 -8.46 -7.60
C ASN A 59 17.05 -7.16 -6.86
N SER A 60 18.01 -6.22 -6.93
CA SER A 60 17.89 -4.90 -6.29
C SER A 60 17.55 -3.83 -7.32
N TYR A 61 16.78 -2.85 -6.88
CA TYR A 61 16.29 -1.74 -7.68
C TYR A 61 16.36 -0.45 -6.87
N GLU A 62 16.47 0.68 -7.55
CA GLU A 62 16.41 2.01 -6.94
C GLU A 62 15.08 2.65 -7.30
N VAL A 63 14.27 3.02 -6.31
CA VAL A 63 13.08 3.85 -6.52
C VAL A 63 13.55 5.29 -6.68
N ILE A 64 13.21 5.87 -7.83
CA ILE A 64 13.67 7.19 -8.26
C ILE A 64 12.60 8.24 -7.97
N GLU A 65 11.33 7.93 -8.27
CA GLU A 65 10.23 8.88 -8.14
C GLU A 65 8.87 8.16 -8.06
N ILE A 66 7.85 8.85 -7.56
CA ILE A 66 6.44 8.45 -7.66
C ILE A 66 5.76 9.30 -8.73
N GLY A 67 5.38 8.66 -9.83
CA GLY A 67 4.61 9.27 -10.91
C GLY A 67 3.11 9.21 -10.65
N ARG A 68 2.36 10.11 -11.29
CA ARG A 68 0.90 10.09 -11.31
C ARG A 68 0.41 10.00 -12.74
N HIS A 69 -0.44 9.02 -13.03
CA HIS A 69 -1.05 8.86 -14.35
C HIS A 69 -2.04 10.01 -14.59
N SER A 70 -1.85 10.79 -15.65
CA SER A 70 -2.57 12.06 -15.86
C SER A 70 -4.09 11.90 -16.00
N GLU A 71 -4.52 10.78 -16.57
CA GLU A 71 -5.89 10.52 -16.97
C GLU A 71 -6.71 9.90 -15.83
N THR A 72 -6.05 9.15 -14.95
CA THR A 72 -6.72 8.39 -13.88
C THR A 72 -6.32 8.85 -12.48
N LEU A 73 -5.28 9.67 -12.36
CA LEU A 73 -4.64 10.09 -11.12
C LEU A 73 -4.09 8.93 -10.27
N GLU A 74 -3.97 7.73 -10.84
CA GLU A 74 -3.38 6.58 -10.16
C GLU A 74 -1.87 6.80 -9.97
N GLU A 75 -1.35 6.40 -8.81
CA GLU A 75 0.06 6.52 -8.47
C GLU A 75 0.87 5.32 -8.96
N PHE A 76 2.03 5.61 -9.55
CA PHE A 76 2.97 4.61 -10.06
C PHE A 76 4.36 4.85 -9.46
N VAL A 77 5.09 3.77 -9.24
CA VAL A 77 6.48 3.80 -8.79
C VAL A 77 7.37 3.75 -10.01
N VAL A 78 8.27 4.72 -10.14
CA VAL A 78 9.32 4.76 -11.16
C VAL A 78 10.61 4.28 -10.51
N TYR A 79 11.18 3.19 -11.03
CA TYR A 79 12.33 2.54 -10.40
C TYR A 79 13.27 1.94 -11.44
N LYS A 80 14.56 1.85 -11.10
CA LYS A 80 15.63 1.40 -12.00
C LYS A 80 16.27 0.13 -11.51
N ALA A 81 16.54 -0.80 -12.41
CA ALA A 81 17.32 -1.99 -12.09
C ALA A 81 18.76 -1.62 -11.72
N LEU A 82 19.28 -2.21 -10.63
CA LEU A 82 20.68 -2.08 -10.22
C LEU A 82 21.56 -3.21 -10.78
N TYR A 83 21.09 -3.89 -11.82
CA TYR A 83 21.73 -5.02 -12.49
C TYR A 83 21.47 -4.97 -14.00
N GLY A 84 22.22 -5.75 -14.78
CA GLY A 84 22.07 -5.83 -16.23
C GLY A 84 22.20 -4.47 -16.92
N GLU A 85 21.36 -4.24 -17.94
CA GLU A 85 21.30 -2.97 -18.70
C GLU A 85 20.73 -1.79 -17.90
N ARG A 86 20.30 -2.02 -16.64
CA ARG A 86 19.78 -1.00 -15.73
C ARG A 86 18.57 -0.25 -16.27
N ASP A 87 17.64 -0.98 -16.87
CA ASP A 87 16.37 -0.45 -17.37
C ASP A 87 15.55 0.25 -16.28
N VAL A 88 14.74 1.22 -16.71
CA VAL A 88 13.77 1.93 -15.89
C VAL A 88 12.39 1.34 -16.11
N TRP A 89 11.68 1.10 -15.00
CA TRP A 89 10.37 0.47 -14.96
C TRP A 89 9.36 1.39 -14.28
N VAL A 90 8.10 1.24 -14.67
CA VAL A 90 6.95 1.91 -14.06
C VAL A 90 5.94 0.83 -13.64
N ARG A 91 5.44 0.89 -12.40
CA ARG A 91 4.50 -0.11 -11.87
C ARG A 91 3.46 0.57 -10.96
N PRO A 92 2.18 0.15 -10.96
CA PRO A 92 1.19 0.68 -10.03
C PRO A 92 1.68 0.60 -8.58
N LYS A 93 1.49 1.68 -7.82
CA LYS A 93 1.93 1.78 -6.41
C LYS A 93 1.36 0.66 -5.55
N THR A 94 0.09 0.33 -5.76
CA THR A 94 -0.62 -0.79 -5.11
C THR A 94 0.09 -2.12 -5.35
N MET A 95 0.48 -2.41 -6.59
CA MET A 95 1.19 -3.64 -6.94
C MET A 95 2.65 -3.66 -6.49
N PHE A 96 3.26 -2.49 -6.27
CA PHE A 96 4.62 -2.38 -5.73
C PHE A 96 4.65 -2.67 -4.23
N LEU A 97 3.68 -2.14 -3.48
CA LEU A 97 3.52 -2.31 -2.03
C LEU A 97 2.90 -3.65 -1.62
N GLU A 98 2.41 -4.42 -2.59
CA GLU A 98 1.80 -5.72 -2.37
C GLU A 98 2.73 -6.70 -1.64
N LYS A 99 2.14 -7.61 -0.86
CA LYS A 99 2.84 -8.77 -0.30
C LYS A 99 2.67 -9.99 -1.19
N VAL A 100 3.64 -10.89 -1.18
CA VAL A 100 3.59 -12.17 -1.89
C VAL A 100 3.76 -13.32 -0.89
N SER A 101 3.12 -14.46 -1.16
CA SER A 101 3.29 -15.67 -0.36
C SER A 101 4.48 -16.48 -0.87
N ILE A 102 5.49 -16.68 -0.03
CA ILE A 102 6.67 -17.51 -0.29
C ILE A 102 6.80 -18.49 0.88
N ASP A 103 6.77 -19.79 0.57
CA ASP A 103 6.87 -20.87 1.57
C ASP A 103 5.85 -20.72 2.73
N GLY A 104 4.63 -20.27 2.40
CA GLY A 104 3.55 -20.03 3.37
C GLY A 104 3.70 -18.77 4.22
N LYS A 105 4.69 -17.91 3.94
CA LYS A 105 4.89 -16.62 4.62
C LYS A 105 4.61 -15.46 3.67
N GLU A 106 3.89 -14.45 4.17
CA GLU A 106 3.71 -13.19 3.44
C GLU A 106 4.93 -12.28 3.62
N VAL A 107 5.57 -11.92 2.52
CA VAL A 107 6.70 -10.99 2.48
C VAL A 107 6.40 -9.82 1.53
N PRO A 108 6.96 -8.61 1.75
CA PRO A 108 6.84 -7.52 0.79
C PRO A 108 7.37 -7.94 -0.58
N ARG A 109 6.65 -7.58 -1.65
CA ARG A 109 7.13 -7.79 -3.02
C ARG A 109 8.45 -7.05 -3.25
N PHE A 110 8.52 -5.82 -2.74
CA PHE A 110 9.70 -4.97 -2.70
C PHE A 110 9.95 -4.52 -1.25
N GLU A 111 11.13 -4.86 -0.73
CA GLU A 111 11.55 -4.49 0.62
C GLU A 111 12.56 -3.34 0.55
N PHE A 112 12.34 -2.24 1.28
CA PHE A 112 13.28 -1.12 1.35
C PHE A 112 14.54 -1.54 2.13
N ILE A 113 15.73 -1.26 1.58
CA ILE A 113 17.01 -1.67 2.18
C ILE A 113 18.03 -0.53 2.33
N GLY A 114 17.76 0.68 1.84
CA GLY A 114 18.67 1.84 2.00
C GLY A 114 18.72 2.77 0.81
#